data_AF-A0A8T5S663-F1
#
_entry.id   AF-A0A8T5S663-F1
#
_cell.length_a   1.000
_cell.length_b   1.000
_cell.length_c   1.000
_cell.angle_alpha   90.00
_cell.angle_beta   90.00
_cell.angle_gamma   90.00
#
_symmetry.space_group_name_H-M   'P 1'
#
loop_
_entity.id
_entity.type
_entity.pdbx_description
1 polymer ?
#
loop_
_entity_poly.entity_id
_entity_poly.type
_entity_poly.pdbx_seq_one_letter_code
_entity_poly.pdbx_strand_id
1 'polypeptide(L)'
;MSLINFFIEIHLKLKQYRLQFIFFFLFWFGGFLFFLITEPGDSLGLIFLYSLTVRSPAGAGDIANFYALIWPILLEVIFFGFIMGELLQKYNPIITSRILAHHQRNHVVVIGYQHLAERIIEFCIENKEKFSLIEDHYELVEDLITAGKPVVVGDPTETTNLEFANVKSANEVFITIDDVRIAIICTEKIRKMNEDCSIYVRAFEDHIQEYLSEPPLKAFSFSTSKWAMEGIEEWTKGKTGNALVIGRDYLTHRIAYSLSLQPEREVFLFDDEHDGIEFVVNERLHIINELAYFLSDIRAHINLDEITQAFICWKRDTEFDESLYLASKLHSRYPHIEVFVRIFDEELIDLVEKYNAKTFSTSSKAFEMLQKEVKSDSAIRPK
;
A
#
# COMPACT_ATOMS: atom_id res chain seq x y z
N MET A 1 17.24 15.68 -17.48
CA MET A 1 16.47 16.80 -18.08
C MET A 1 17.40 17.65 -18.92
N SER A 2 17.03 17.96 -20.17
CA SER A 2 17.77 18.92 -21.00
C SER A 2 17.70 20.32 -20.37
N LEU A 3 18.79 21.09 -20.43
CA LEU A 3 18.85 22.51 -20.02
C LEU A 3 17.70 23.33 -20.61
N ILE A 4 17.26 22.98 -21.83
CA ILE A 4 16.16 23.64 -22.53
C ILE A 4 14.83 23.48 -21.79
N ASN A 5 14.55 22.30 -21.23
CA ASN A 5 13.30 22.05 -20.50
C ASN A 5 13.26 22.85 -19.19
N PHE A 6 14.41 23.00 -18.53
CA PHE A 6 14.54 23.82 -17.32
C PHE A 6 14.25 25.30 -17.60
N PHE A 7 14.74 25.85 -18.71
CA PHE A 7 14.45 27.24 -19.10
C PHE A 7 12.98 27.45 -19.49
N ILE A 8 12.36 26.48 -20.17
CA ILE A 8 10.93 26.55 -20.53
C ILE A 8 10.06 26.53 -19.27
N GLU A 9 10.38 25.68 -18.30
CA GLU A 9 9.65 25.57 -17.04
C GLU A 9 9.74 26.86 -16.22
N ILE A 10 10.96 27.42 -16.08
CA ILE A 10 11.18 28.72 -15.45
C ILE A 10 10.41 29.83 -16.17
N HIS A 11 10.39 29.83 -17.51
CA HIS A 11 9.67 30.83 -18.28
C HIS A 11 8.15 30.79 -18.02
N LEU A 12 7.57 29.59 -17.93
CA LEU A 12 6.15 29.42 -17.62
C LEU A 12 5.81 29.86 -16.19
N LYS A 13 6.69 29.59 -15.22
CA LYS A 13 6.53 30.02 -13.83
C LYS A 13 6.71 31.54 -13.67
N LEU A 14 7.69 32.14 -14.35
CA LEU A 14 7.83 33.60 -14.42
C LEU A 14 6.59 34.25 -15.06
N LYS A 15 5.90 33.57 -15.98
CA LYS A 15 4.62 34.03 -16.53
C LYS A 15 3.50 34.02 -15.50
N GLN A 16 3.48 33.05 -14.59
CA GLN A 16 2.52 32.98 -13.48
C GLN A 16 2.74 34.11 -12.47
N TYR A 17 4.00 34.40 -12.12
CA TYR A 17 4.37 35.48 -11.19
C TYR A 17 4.62 36.83 -11.89
N ARG A 18 4.22 36.97 -13.16
CA ARG A 18 4.56 38.11 -14.01
C ARG A 18 4.11 39.44 -13.42
N LEU A 19 2.91 39.47 -12.85
CA LEU A 19 2.35 40.70 -12.31
C LEU A 19 3.12 41.18 -11.06
N GLN A 20 3.53 40.23 -10.21
CA GLN A 20 4.31 40.46 -9.00
C GLN A 20 5.71 40.97 -9.35
N PHE A 21 6.38 40.36 -10.32
CA PHE A 21 7.70 40.82 -10.78
C PHE A 21 7.64 42.17 -11.52
N ILE A 22 6.57 42.45 -12.28
CA ILE A 22 6.36 43.77 -12.89
C ILE A 22 6.16 44.83 -11.81
N PHE A 23 5.30 44.56 -10.81
CA PHE A 23 5.08 45.47 -9.69
C PHE A 23 6.39 45.73 -8.92
N PHE A 24 7.14 44.67 -8.62
CA PHE A 24 8.44 44.76 -7.96
C PHE A 24 9.43 45.64 -8.73
N PHE A 25 9.53 45.45 -10.04
CA PHE A 25 10.40 46.26 -10.90
C PHE A 25 9.95 47.72 -10.97
N LEU A 26 8.64 47.97 -11.11
CA LEU A 26 8.11 49.34 -11.14
C LEU A 26 8.32 50.07 -9.82
N PHE A 27 8.18 49.37 -8.69
CA PHE A 27 8.44 49.91 -7.37
C PHE A 27 9.93 50.27 -7.21
N TRP A 28 10.84 49.36 -7.58
CA TRP A 28 12.27 49.62 -7.61
C TRP A 28 12.63 50.82 -8.49
N PHE A 29 12.09 50.83 -9.72
CA PHE A 29 12.38 51.88 -10.70
C PHE A 29 11.86 53.24 -10.22
N GLY A 30 10.70 53.28 -9.58
CA GLY A 30 10.18 54.47 -8.92
C GLY A 30 11.12 54.99 -7.84
N GLY A 31 11.65 54.09 -6.98
CA GLY A 31 12.65 54.46 -5.98
C GLY A 31 13.97 54.95 -6.58
N PHE A 32 14.46 54.28 -7.62
CA PHE A 32 15.67 54.70 -8.33
C PHE A 32 15.51 56.09 -8.96
N LEU A 33 14.38 56.36 -9.63
CA LEU A 33 14.08 57.69 -10.18
C LEU A 33 13.93 58.74 -9.08
N PHE A 34 13.29 58.39 -7.96
CA PHE A 34 13.16 59.28 -6.82
C PHE A 34 14.54 59.71 -6.31
N PHE A 35 15.44 58.78 -6.02
CA PHE A 35 16.80 59.11 -5.56
C PHE A 35 17.63 59.85 -6.62
N LEU A 36 17.42 59.55 -7.91
CA LEU A 36 18.09 60.27 -9.00
C LEU A 36 17.68 61.75 -9.06
N ILE A 37 16.44 62.08 -8.70
CA ILE A 37 15.91 63.45 -8.70
C ILE A 37 16.29 64.17 -7.40
N THR A 38 16.21 63.50 -6.25
CA THR A 38 16.40 64.12 -4.94
C THR A 38 17.87 64.28 -4.55
N GLU A 39 18.74 63.38 -5.03
CA GLU A 39 20.18 63.38 -4.72
C GLU A 39 21.04 63.62 -5.98
N PRO A 40 20.89 64.74 -6.70
CA PRO A 40 21.60 65.00 -7.97
C PRO A 40 23.12 65.17 -7.79
N GLY A 41 23.59 65.39 -6.56
CA GLY A 41 25.01 65.51 -6.23
C GLY A 41 25.72 64.16 -6.01
N ASP A 42 24.95 63.08 -5.87
CA ASP A 42 25.50 61.76 -5.60
C ASP A 42 25.87 61.02 -6.89
N SER A 43 26.91 60.19 -6.80
CA SER A 43 27.29 59.34 -7.93
C SER A 43 26.19 58.33 -8.25
N LEU A 44 26.02 57.98 -9.53
CA LEU A 44 25.06 56.97 -9.98
C LEU A 44 25.18 55.62 -9.23
N GLY A 45 26.40 55.22 -8.85
CA GLY A 45 26.63 54.00 -8.08
C GLY A 45 26.05 54.07 -6.66
N LEU A 46 26.08 55.25 -6.03
CA LEU A 46 25.51 55.47 -4.71
C LEU A 46 23.98 55.52 -4.76
N ILE A 47 23.41 56.17 -5.79
CA ILE A 47 21.97 56.19 -6.06
C ILE A 47 21.44 54.77 -6.31
N PHE A 48 22.17 53.96 -7.07
CA PHE A 48 21.85 52.55 -7.28
C PHE A 48 21.89 51.74 -5.97
N LEU A 49 22.84 52.04 -5.08
CA LEU A 49 22.88 51.40 -3.76
C LEU A 49 21.70 51.83 -2.87
N TYR A 50 21.26 53.09 -2.93
CA TYR A 50 20.05 53.54 -2.22
C TYR A 50 18.78 52.86 -2.74
N SER A 51 18.66 52.67 -4.06
CA SER A 51 17.48 52.00 -4.62
C SER A 51 17.46 50.48 -4.40
N LEU A 52 18.62 49.85 -4.22
CA LEU A 52 18.74 48.39 -4.09
C LEU A 52 18.86 47.89 -2.65
N THR A 53 19.26 48.74 -1.70
CA THR A 53 19.56 48.33 -0.32
C THR A 53 18.76 49.14 0.71
N VAL A 54 18.90 48.79 1.99
CA VAL A 54 18.33 49.56 3.11
C VAL A 54 19.06 50.89 3.38
N ARG A 55 20.07 51.24 2.58
CA ARG A 55 20.80 52.50 2.75
C ARG A 55 19.89 53.67 2.36
N SER A 56 20.03 54.78 3.08
CA SER A 56 19.35 56.03 2.76
C SER A 56 20.33 57.20 2.81
N PRO A 57 20.10 58.27 2.03
CA PRO A 57 20.89 59.50 2.07
C PRO A 57 20.90 60.16 3.46
N ALA A 58 21.94 60.94 3.74
CA ALA A 58 22.01 61.72 4.97
C ALA A 58 21.00 62.89 4.90
N GLY A 59 19.96 62.84 5.74
CA GLY A 59 18.83 63.79 5.66
C GLY A 59 17.61 63.26 4.90
N ALA A 60 17.56 61.95 4.67
CA ALA A 60 16.41 61.26 4.06
C ALA A 60 15.06 61.70 4.66
N GLY A 61 14.22 62.28 3.80
CA GLY A 61 12.83 62.61 4.15
C GLY A 61 11.97 61.35 4.31
N ASP A 62 10.73 61.53 4.77
CA ASP A 62 9.81 60.42 5.09
C ASP A 62 9.61 59.42 3.95
N ILE A 63 9.63 59.89 2.69
CA ILE A 63 9.47 59.04 1.49
C ILE A 63 10.68 58.11 1.29
N ALA A 64 11.90 58.61 1.52
CA ALA A 64 13.12 57.80 1.41
C ALA A 64 13.13 56.71 2.50
N ASN A 65 12.75 57.07 3.73
CA ASN A 65 12.63 56.12 4.84
C ASN A 65 11.52 55.08 4.59
N PHE A 66 10.38 55.49 4.04
CA PHE A 66 9.31 54.59 3.62
C PHE A 66 9.79 53.61 2.56
N TYR A 67 10.49 54.08 1.53
CA TYR A 67 11.06 53.22 0.49
C TYR A 67 12.04 52.20 1.08
N ALA A 68 13.00 52.65 1.91
CA ALA A 68 14.00 51.79 2.53
C ALA A 68 13.40 50.71 3.44
N LEU A 69 12.22 50.96 4.01
CA LEU A 69 11.45 49.98 4.79
C LEU A 69 10.68 48.99 3.90
N ILE A 70 9.98 49.48 2.88
CA ILE A 70 9.07 48.65 2.06
C ILE A 70 9.83 47.81 1.04
N TRP A 71 10.93 48.33 0.50
CA TRP A 71 11.72 47.63 -0.52
C TRP A 71 12.20 46.23 -0.08
N PRO A 72 12.85 46.06 1.09
CA PRO A 72 13.25 44.74 1.57
C PRO A 72 12.07 43.79 1.81
N ILE A 73 10.94 44.31 2.33
CA ILE A 73 9.73 43.50 2.58
C ILE A 73 9.16 42.98 1.27
N LEU A 74 9.07 43.82 0.24
CA LEU A 74 8.61 43.40 -1.09
C LEU A 74 9.58 42.39 -1.71
N LEU A 75 10.88 42.59 -1.55
CA LEU A 75 11.89 41.63 -2.00
C LEU A 75 11.67 40.28 -1.31
N GLU A 76 11.53 40.26 0.02
CA GLU A 76 11.32 39.05 0.80
C GLU A 76 10.03 38.33 0.39
N VAL A 77 8.88 39.01 0.42
CA VAL A 77 7.58 38.41 0.12
C VAL A 77 7.52 37.86 -1.30
N ILE A 78 8.05 38.59 -2.29
CA ILE A 78 7.96 38.19 -3.70
C ILE A 78 8.99 37.10 -4.03
N PHE A 79 10.24 37.23 -3.58
CA PHE A 79 11.27 36.21 -3.86
C PHE A 79 11.10 34.96 -3.00
N PHE A 80 10.87 35.05 -1.69
CA PHE A 80 10.60 33.86 -0.88
C PHE A 80 9.26 33.24 -1.24
N GLY A 81 8.23 34.04 -1.56
CA GLY A 81 6.97 33.51 -2.07
C GLY A 81 7.15 32.70 -3.36
N PHE A 82 7.96 33.22 -4.29
CA PHE A 82 8.34 32.49 -5.51
C PHE A 82 9.14 31.21 -5.19
N ILE A 83 10.21 31.30 -4.40
CA ILE A 83 11.06 30.14 -4.05
C ILE A 83 10.28 29.08 -3.29
N MET A 84 9.46 29.48 -2.31
CA MET A 84 8.67 28.54 -1.51
C MET A 84 7.55 27.92 -2.33
N GLY A 85 6.89 28.70 -3.18
CA GLY A 85 5.93 28.19 -4.15
C GLY A 85 6.56 27.17 -5.11
N GLU A 86 7.79 27.43 -5.56
CA GLU A 86 8.57 26.50 -6.37
C GLU A 86 8.95 25.21 -5.63
N LEU A 87 9.41 25.31 -4.39
CA LEU A 87 9.80 24.15 -3.58
C LEU A 87 8.60 23.27 -3.25
N LEU A 88 7.46 23.87 -2.88
CA LEU A 88 6.24 23.15 -2.54
C LEU A 88 5.57 22.52 -3.78
N GLN A 89 5.51 23.23 -4.91
CA GLN A 89 4.93 22.67 -6.14
C GLN A 89 5.77 21.55 -6.76
N LYS A 90 7.09 21.54 -6.51
CA LYS A 90 7.97 20.44 -6.96
C LYS A 90 7.82 19.16 -6.14
N TYR A 91 7.19 19.23 -4.96
CA TYR A 91 6.89 18.04 -4.18
C TYR A 91 5.63 17.35 -4.72
N ASN A 92 5.78 16.64 -5.84
CA ASN A 92 4.79 15.64 -6.22
C ASN A 92 5.21 14.32 -5.54
N PRO A 93 4.48 13.87 -4.51
CA PRO A 93 4.90 12.72 -3.71
C PRO A 93 4.91 11.43 -4.54
N ILE A 94 3.99 11.28 -5.52
CA ILE A 94 3.96 10.15 -6.45
C ILE A 94 5.20 10.12 -7.35
N ILE A 95 5.57 11.26 -7.95
CA ILE A 95 6.78 11.34 -8.78
C ILE A 95 8.03 11.06 -7.94
N THR A 96 8.09 11.63 -6.74
CA THR A 96 9.23 11.44 -5.82
C THR A 96 9.36 9.98 -5.41
N SER A 97 8.28 9.36 -4.99
CA SER A 97 8.17 7.94 -4.65
C SER A 97 8.63 7.04 -5.80
N ARG A 98 8.19 7.32 -7.02
CA ARG A 98 8.62 6.59 -8.22
C ARG A 98 10.10 6.77 -8.54
N ILE A 99 10.65 7.98 -8.36
CA ILE A 99 12.09 8.24 -8.51
C ILE A 99 12.88 7.45 -7.46
N LEU A 100 12.43 7.45 -6.20
CA LEU A 100 13.05 6.67 -5.12
C LEU A 100 13.07 5.18 -5.45
N ALA A 101 11.98 4.63 -5.97
CA ALA A 101 11.90 3.24 -6.42
C ALA A 101 12.90 2.94 -7.55
N HIS A 102 13.02 3.83 -8.55
CA HIS A 102 13.91 3.63 -9.70
C HIS A 102 15.39 3.62 -9.34
N HIS A 103 15.76 4.26 -8.23
CA HIS A 103 17.12 4.30 -7.72
C HIS A 103 17.45 3.20 -6.71
N GLN A 104 16.50 2.34 -6.32
CA GLN A 104 16.79 1.19 -5.47
C GLN A 104 17.67 0.17 -6.18
N ARG A 105 18.58 -0.47 -5.44
CA ARG A 105 19.50 -1.51 -5.92
C ARG A 105 19.70 -2.52 -4.80
N ASN A 106 19.87 -3.79 -5.16
CA ASN A 106 20.02 -4.90 -4.21
C ASN A 106 18.91 -4.87 -3.15
N HIS A 107 17.67 -4.72 -3.63
CA HIS A 107 16.48 -4.45 -2.82
C HIS A 107 15.41 -5.50 -3.09
N VAL A 108 14.40 -5.51 -2.23
CA VAL A 108 13.17 -6.28 -2.39
C VAL A 108 12.21 -5.52 -3.30
N VAL A 109 11.60 -6.19 -4.27
CA VAL A 109 10.43 -5.63 -4.97
C VAL A 109 9.19 -6.36 -4.48
N VAL A 110 8.16 -5.62 -4.07
CA VAL A 110 6.85 -6.18 -3.69
C VAL A 110 5.82 -5.73 -4.72
N ILE A 111 4.99 -6.64 -5.20
CA ILE A 111 3.97 -6.38 -6.22
C ILE A 111 2.60 -6.75 -5.67
N GLY A 112 1.71 -5.76 -5.57
CA GLY A 112 0.39 -5.83 -4.95
C GLY A 112 0.46 -5.58 -3.44
N TYR A 113 -0.29 -4.60 -2.94
CA TYR A 113 -0.31 -4.18 -1.53
C TYR A 113 -1.50 -4.76 -0.78
N GLN A 114 -1.36 -6.02 -0.38
CA GLN A 114 -2.31 -6.73 0.49
C GLN A 114 -1.69 -7.04 1.86
N HIS A 115 -2.44 -7.65 2.79
CA HIS A 115 -1.96 -7.95 4.15
C HIS A 115 -0.62 -8.71 4.24
N LEU A 116 -0.29 -9.59 3.28
CA LEU A 116 1.03 -10.24 3.26
C LEU A 116 2.14 -9.26 2.83
N ALA A 117 1.85 -8.41 1.85
CA ALA A 117 2.76 -7.37 1.39
C ALA A 117 3.02 -6.32 2.47
N GLU A 118 1.98 -5.94 3.21
CA GLU A 118 2.05 -5.06 4.38
C GLU A 118 3.08 -5.59 5.39
N ARG A 119 2.93 -6.85 5.83
CA ARG A 119 3.88 -7.49 6.75
C ARG A 119 5.31 -7.56 6.19
N ILE A 120 5.47 -7.84 4.89
CA ILE A 120 6.78 -7.81 4.22
C ILE A 120 7.40 -6.41 4.30
N ILE A 121 6.62 -5.37 3.99
CA ILE A 121 7.08 -3.98 3.95
C ILE A 121 7.39 -3.45 5.35
N GLU A 122 6.53 -3.73 6.33
CA GLU A 122 6.74 -3.40 7.74
C GLU A 122 8.05 -4.02 8.24
N PHE A 123 8.26 -5.31 7.99
CA PHE A 123 9.51 -5.98 8.34
C PHE A 123 10.72 -5.32 7.67
N CYS A 124 10.63 -4.98 6.38
CA CYS A 124 11.70 -4.27 5.69
C CYS A 124 11.97 -2.89 6.31
N ILE A 125 10.93 -2.15 6.70
CA ILE A 125 11.07 -0.83 7.34
C ILE A 125 11.76 -0.97 8.70
N GLU A 126 11.30 -1.89 9.55
CA GLU A 126 11.85 -2.14 10.88
C GLU A 126 13.32 -2.56 10.83
N ASN A 127 13.66 -3.43 9.87
CA ASN A 127 15.02 -3.95 9.70
C ASN A 127 15.92 -3.08 8.82
N LYS A 128 15.41 -1.93 8.35
CA LYS A 128 16.10 -0.99 7.45
C LYS A 128 16.56 -1.63 6.14
N GLU A 129 15.82 -2.62 5.66
CA GLU A 129 16.03 -3.24 4.38
C GLU A 129 15.46 -2.36 3.26
N LYS A 130 16.14 -2.37 2.11
CA LYS A 130 15.70 -1.61 0.95
C LYS A 130 14.60 -2.37 0.25
N PHE A 131 13.50 -1.69 -0.05
CA PHE A 131 12.41 -2.25 -0.83
C PHE A 131 11.91 -1.26 -1.90
N SER A 132 11.10 -1.73 -2.83
CA SER A 132 10.18 -0.93 -3.62
C SER A 132 8.85 -1.67 -3.76
N LEU A 133 7.75 -0.92 -3.86
CA LEU A 133 6.39 -1.46 -4.00
C LEU A 133 5.81 -1.06 -5.35
N ILE A 134 5.09 -1.97 -6.00
CA ILE A 134 4.21 -1.66 -7.14
C ILE A 134 2.78 -1.97 -6.72
N GLU A 135 1.89 -0.99 -6.87
CA GLU A 135 0.47 -1.11 -6.54
C GLU A 135 -0.34 -0.29 -7.55
N ASP A 136 -1.45 -0.83 -8.05
CA ASP A 136 -2.26 -0.16 -9.07
C ASP A 136 -3.25 0.84 -8.46
N HIS A 137 -3.69 0.63 -7.22
CA HIS A 137 -4.63 1.52 -6.51
C HIS A 137 -3.88 2.50 -5.59
N TYR A 138 -3.91 3.79 -5.94
CA TYR A 138 -3.25 4.84 -5.17
C TYR A 138 -3.72 4.89 -3.71
N GLU A 139 -5.02 4.68 -3.49
CA GLU A 139 -5.68 4.79 -2.19
C GLU A 139 -5.10 3.81 -1.16
N LEU A 140 -4.64 2.64 -1.60
CA LEU A 140 -4.05 1.63 -0.72
C LEU A 140 -2.65 2.04 -0.23
N VAL A 141 -1.94 2.86 -0.98
CA VAL A 141 -0.52 3.18 -0.74
C VAL A 141 -0.26 4.67 -0.48
N GLU A 142 -1.32 5.46 -0.30
CA GLU A 142 -1.24 6.90 -0.06
C GLU A 142 -0.36 7.23 1.15
N ASP A 143 -0.51 6.47 2.24
CA ASP A 143 0.27 6.67 3.46
C ASP A 143 1.77 6.39 3.24
N LEU A 144 2.10 5.32 2.50
CA LEU A 144 3.48 5.00 2.13
C LEU A 144 4.10 6.09 1.25
N ILE A 145 3.33 6.59 0.28
CA ILE A 145 3.77 7.66 -0.63
C ILE A 145 3.99 8.97 0.14
N THR A 146 3.05 9.32 1.03
CA THR A 146 3.14 10.51 1.89
C THR A 146 4.30 10.42 2.87
N ALA A 147 4.60 9.22 3.37
CA ALA A 147 5.78 8.92 4.18
C ALA A 147 7.10 8.88 3.38
N GLY A 148 7.06 9.16 2.07
CA GLY A 148 8.25 9.21 1.21
C GLY A 148 8.88 7.84 0.95
N LYS A 149 8.09 6.77 0.94
CA LYS A 149 8.55 5.40 0.63
C LYS A 149 8.67 5.19 -0.88
N PRO A 150 9.51 4.25 -1.34
CA PRO A 150 9.71 3.95 -2.76
C PRO A 150 8.56 3.11 -3.36
N VAL A 151 7.47 3.77 -3.76
CA VAL A 151 6.27 3.15 -4.37
C VAL A 151 6.10 3.60 -5.83
N VAL A 152 5.73 2.66 -6.68
CA VAL A 152 5.31 2.87 -8.08
C VAL A 152 3.82 2.61 -8.17
N VAL A 153 3.04 3.66 -8.45
CA VAL A 153 1.60 3.53 -8.69
C VAL A 153 1.35 3.21 -10.15
N GLY A 154 0.77 2.04 -10.43
CA GLY A 154 0.42 1.59 -11.77
C GLY A 154 0.35 0.07 -11.93
N ASP A 155 -0.20 -0.38 -13.06
CA ASP A 155 -0.37 -1.79 -13.37
C ASP A 155 1.00 -2.51 -13.45
N PRO A 156 1.26 -3.53 -12.63
CA PRO A 156 2.54 -4.25 -12.61
C PRO A 156 2.77 -5.10 -13.86
N THR A 157 1.73 -5.37 -14.66
CA THR A 157 1.88 -6.01 -15.96
C THR A 157 2.52 -5.07 -16.98
N GLU A 158 2.58 -3.75 -16.75
CA GLU A 158 3.29 -2.82 -17.62
C GLU A 158 4.81 -2.87 -17.37
N THR A 159 5.58 -3.10 -18.44
CA THR A 159 7.04 -3.20 -18.33
C THR A 159 7.67 -1.91 -17.77
N THR A 160 7.09 -0.75 -18.08
CA THR A 160 7.51 0.55 -17.56
C THR A 160 7.43 0.64 -16.04
N ASN A 161 6.41 0.04 -15.41
CA ASN A 161 6.27 0.06 -13.96
C ASN A 161 7.28 -0.87 -13.28
N LEU A 162 7.58 -2.02 -13.88
CA LEU A 162 8.67 -2.90 -13.45
C LEU A 162 10.06 -2.23 -13.59
N GLU A 163 10.26 -1.42 -14.63
CA GLU A 163 11.47 -0.60 -14.81
C GLU A 163 11.57 0.52 -13.78
N PHE A 164 10.47 1.19 -13.45
CA PHE A 164 10.42 2.19 -12.38
C PHE A 164 10.66 1.58 -11.00
N ALA A 165 10.25 0.34 -10.75
CA ALA A 165 10.60 -0.38 -9.52
C ALA A 165 12.03 -0.92 -9.51
N ASN A 166 12.74 -0.75 -10.64
CA ASN A 166 14.09 -1.23 -10.90
C ASN A 166 14.28 -2.75 -10.63
N VAL A 167 13.34 -3.57 -11.11
CA VAL A 167 13.36 -5.04 -11.02
C VAL A 167 14.68 -5.64 -11.52
N LYS A 168 15.31 -5.03 -12.52
CA LYS A 168 16.60 -5.47 -13.08
C LYS A 168 17.74 -5.57 -12.04
N SER A 169 17.68 -4.82 -10.95
CA SER A 169 18.70 -4.89 -9.87
C SER A 169 18.11 -5.30 -8.52
N ALA A 170 16.93 -5.91 -8.52
CA ALA A 170 16.34 -6.49 -7.33
C ALA A 170 17.05 -7.81 -6.97
N ASN A 171 17.19 -8.07 -5.67
CA ASN A 171 17.68 -9.36 -5.18
C ASN A 171 16.56 -10.41 -5.20
N GLU A 172 15.36 -9.96 -4.85
CA GLU A 172 14.18 -10.80 -4.76
C GLU A 172 12.91 -9.99 -5.08
N VAL A 173 11.89 -10.70 -5.57
CA VAL A 173 10.58 -10.15 -5.90
C VAL A 173 9.50 -10.98 -5.24
N PHE A 174 8.61 -10.33 -4.51
CA PHE A 174 7.39 -10.92 -3.95
C PHE A 174 6.18 -10.47 -4.75
N ILE A 175 5.47 -11.42 -5.34
CA ILE A 175 4.23 -11.18 -6.06
C ILE A 175 3.08 -11.65 -5.17
N THR A 176 2.36 -10.69 -4.61
CA THR A 176 1.30 -10.87 -3.61
C THR A 176 -0.05 -10.41 -4.15
N ILE A 177 -0.28 -10.59 -5.45
CA ILE A 177 -1.55 -10.35 -6.14
C ILE A 177 -2.32 -11.68 -6.25
N ASP A 178 -3.65 -11.63 -6.10
CA ASP A 178 -4.52 -12.81 -6.22
C ASP A 178 -4.84 -13.19 -7.68
N ASP A 179 -4.86 -12.23 -8.61
CA ASP A 179 -5.11 -12.53 -10.04
C ASP A 179 -3.94 -13.34 -10.62
N VAL A 180 -4.21 -14.62 -10.86
CA VAL A 180 -3.28 -15.59 -11.44
C VAL A 180 -2.69 -15.12 -12.78
N ARG A 181 -3.47 -14.43 -13.62
CA ARG A 181 -2.97 -13.95 -14.91
C ARG A 181 -1.96 -12.84 -14.71
N ILE A 182 -2.23 -11.90 -13.81
CA ILE A 182 -1.29 -10.84 -13.45
C ILE A 182 -0.01 -11.45 -12.87
N ALA A 183 -0.15 -12.41 -11.95
CA ALA A 183 1.00 -13.08 -11.33
C ALA A 183 1.89 -13.79 -12.36
N ILE A 184 1.31 -14.53 -13.31
CA ILE A 184 2.05 -15.19 -14.41
C ILE A 184 2.75 -14.16 -15.29
N ILE A 185 2.04 -13.12 -15.76
CA ILE A 185 2.61 -12.10 -16.64
C ILE A 185 3.77 -11.38 -15.96
N CYS A 186 3.60 -11.00 -14.68
CA CYS A 186 4.65 -10.36 -13.90
C CYS A 186 5.85 -11.29 -13.78
N THR A 187 5.64 -12.57 -13.40
CA THR A 187 6.72 -13.56 -13.25
C THR A 187 7.53 -13.71 -14.54
N GLU A 188 6.86 -13.85 -15.68
CA GLU A 188 7.53 -13.93 -16.99
C GLU A 188 8.37 -12.70 -17.29
N LYS A 189 7.82 -11.49 -17.07
CA LYS A 189 8.51 -10.24 -17.37
C LYS A 189 9.69 -10.02 -16.44
N ILE A 190 9.52 -10.27 -15.14
CA ILE A 190 10.57 -10.18 -14.14
C ILE A 190 11.72 -11.11 -14.51
N ARG A 191 11.44 -12.38 -14.81
CA ARG A 191 12.49 -13.35 -15.19
C ARG A 191 13.24 -12.94 -16.46
N LYS A 192 12.56 -12.35 -17.44
CA LYS A 192 13.19 -11.79 -18.66
C LYS A 192 14.07 -10.56 -18.37
N MET A 193 13.70 -9.76 -17.38
CA MET A 193 14.44 -8.54 -17.00
C MET A 193 15.60 -8.83 -16.04
N ASN A 194 15.46 -9.86 -15.22
CA ASN A 194 16.39 -10.26 -14.18
C ASN A 194 16.38 -11.79 -14.05
N GLU A 195 17.32 -12.43 -14.75
CA GLU A 195 17.44 -13.89 -14.80
C GLU A 195 17.86 -14.51 -13.46
N ASP A 196 18.47 -13.73 -12.56
CA ASP A 196 19.11 -14.22 -11.34
C ASP A 196 18.29 -14.00 -10.06
N CYS A 197 17.35 -13.05 -10.05
CA CYS A 197 16.58 -12.75 -8.85
C CYS A 197 15.72 -13.94 -8.38
N SER A 198 15.53 -14.01 -7.06
CA SER A 198 14.55 -14.92 -6.45
C SER A 198 13.15 -14.36 -6.68
N ILE A 199 12.22 -15.19 -7.15
CA ILE A 199 10.83 -14.76 -7.35
C ILE A 199 9.96 -15.63 -6.45
N TYR A 200 9.21 -14.99 -5.57
CA TYR A 200 8.26 -15.62 -4.66
C TYR A 200 6.85 -15.19 -5.09
N VAL A 201 6.01 -16.15 -5.46
CA VAL A 201 4.71 -15.86 -6.09
C VAL A 201 3.60 -16.53 -5.30
N ARG A 202 2.63 -15.73 -4.85
CA ARG A 202 1.42 -16.30 -4.28
C ARG A 202 0.55 -16.87 -5.40
N ALA A 203 0.20 -18.14 -5.30
CA ALA A 203 -0.71 -18.83 -6.21
C ALA A 203 -1.50 -19.88 -5.42
N PHE A 204 -2.82 -19.95 -5.61
CA PHE A 204 -3.68 -20.80 -4.79
C PHE A 204 -3.83 -22.21 -5.35
N GLU A 205 -3.87 -22.35 -6.68
CA GLU A 205 -4.04 -23.63 -7.36
C GLU A 205 -2.70 -24.34 -7.56
N ASP A 206 -2.70 -25.67 -7.38
CA ASP A 206 -1.48 -26.48 -7.45
C ASP A 206 -0.89 -26.52 -8.88
N HIS A 207 -1.74 -26.57 -9.92
CA HIS A 207 -1.27 -26.59 -11.31
C HIS A 207 -0.60 -25.27 -11.74
N ILE A 208 -1.04 -24.14 -11.17
CA ILE A 208 -0.40 -22.84 -11.39
C ILE A 208 0.94 -22.78 -10.67
N GLN A 209 0.99 -23.28 -9.42
CA GLN A 209 2.23 -23.37 -8.66
C GLN A 209 3.29 -24.21 -9.40
N GLU A 210 2.88 -25.37 -9.94
CA GLU A 210 3.74 -26.23 -10.76
C GLU A 210 4.26 -25.47 -11.99
N TYR A 211 3.38 -24.84 -12.76
CA TYR A 211 3.75 -24.04 -13.93
C TYR A 211 4.78 -22.94 -13.62
N LEU A 212 4.60 -22.21 -12.51
CA LEU A 212 5.51 -21.14 -12.08
C LEU A 212 6.88 -21.66 -11.64
N SER A 213 6.95 -22.89 -11.14
CA SER A 213 8.19 -23.51 -10.67
C SER A 213 9.08 -24.07 -11.79
N GLU A 214 8.49 -24.39 -12.94
CA GLU A 214 9.20 -24.98 -14.07
C GLU A 214 10.09 -23.94 -14.81
N PRO A 215 11.16 -24.39 -15.49
CA PRO A 215 11.92 -23.54 -16.40
C PRO A 215 11.03 -22.98 -17.54
N PRO A 216 11.21 -21.70 -17.93
CA PRO A 216 12.29 -20.79 -17.53
C PRO A 216 11.99 -19.97 -16.27
N LEU A 217 10.78 -20.05 -15.71
CA LEU A 217 10.32 -19.14 -14.64
C LEU A 217 11.04 -19.38 -13.32
N LYS A 218 11.17 -20.66 -12.91
CA LYS A 218 11.86 -21.08 -11.69
C LYS A 218 11.49 -20.21 -10.47
N ALA A 219 10.21 -19.86 -10.36
CA ALA A 219 9.69 -19.08 -9.24
C ALA A 219 9.32 -20.03 -8.09
N PHE A 220 9.56 -19.61 -6.85
CA PHE A 220 9.00 -20.28 -5.70
C PHE A 220 7.55 -19.84 -5.55
N SER A 221 6.61 -20.76 -5.77
CA SER A 221 5.19 -20.48 -5.65
C SER A 221 4.64 -21.04 -4.34
N PHE A 222 3.70 -20.33 -3.72
CA PHE A 222 3.12 -20.73 -2.44
C PHE A 222 1.66 -20.31 -2.31
N SER A 223 0.93 -21.06 -1.48
CA SER A 223 -0.48 -20.78 -1.17
C SER A 223 -0.63 -20.44 0.31
N THR A 224 -0.98 -19.18 0.60
CA THR A 224 -1.24 -18.72 1.97
C THR A 224 -2.41 -19.47 2.60
N SER A 225 -3.43 -19.81 1.80
CA SER A 225 -4.55 -20.65 2.25
C SER A 225 -4.12 -22.05 2.67
N LYS A 226 -3.15 -22.65 1.97
CA LYS A 226 -2.62 -23.98 2.28
C LYS A 226 -1.82 -23.97 3.58
N TRP A 227 -0.97 -22.95 3.78
CA TRP A 227 -0.24 -22.78 5.04
C TRP A 227 -1.15 -22.49 6.23
N ALA A 228 -2.23 -21.74 6.03
CA ALA A 228 -3.21 -21.50 7.08
C ALA A 228 -3.96 -22.78 7.50
N MET A 229 -4.17 -23.73 6.57
CA MET A 229 -4.82 -25.01 6.90
C MET A 229 -4.04 -25.85 7.89
N GLU A 230 -2.71 -25.75 7.97
CA GLU A 230 -1.92 -26.53 8.93
C GLU A 230 -2.40 -26.32 10.38
N GLY A 231 -2.74 -25.09 10.76
CA GLY A 231 -3.31 -24.78 12.09
C GLY A 231 -4.77 -25.21 12.23
N ILE A 232 -5.55 -25.10 11.16
CA ILE A 232 -6.98 -25.45 11.17
C ILE A 232 -7.18 -26.98 11.26
N GLU A 233 -6.30 -27.75 10.63
CA GLU A 233 -6.30 -29.21 10.71
C GLU A 233 -6.13 -29.68 12.16
N GLU A 234 -5.31 -29.02 12.97
CA GLU A 234 -5.16 -29.34 14.40
C GLU A 234 -6.47 -29.11 15.17
N TRP A 235 -7.22 -28.05 14.86
CA TRP A 235 -8.48 -27.72 15.54
C TRP A 235 -9.67 -28.58 15.13
N THR A 236 -9.58 -29.18 13.94
CA THR A 236 -10.67 -29.98 13.36
C THR A 236 -10.42 -31.47 13.51
N LYS A 237 -9.19 -31.89 13.84
CA LYS A 237 -8.81 -33.29 14.03
C LYS A 237 -9.64 -33.97 15.13
N GLY A 238 -10.34 -35.04 14.74
CA GLY A 238 -11.14 -35.87 15.65
C GLY A 238 -12.41 -35.19 16.17
N LYS A 239 -12.78 -34.03 15.62
CA LYS A 239 -14.06 -33.37 15.91
C LYS A 239 -15.17 -34.03 15.10
N THR A 240 -16.36 -34.10 15.69
CA THR A 240 -17.57 -34.65 15.08
C THR A 240 -18.69 -33.62 15.11
N GLY A 241 -19.77 -33.88 14.37
CA GLY A 241 -20.91 -32.98 14.24
C GLY A 241 -20.73 -31.92 13.16
N ASN A 242 -21.83 -31.27 12.79
CA ASN A 242 -21.92 -30.45 11.59
C ASN A 242 -21.10 -29.16 11.74
N ALA A 243 -20.65 -28.61 10.62
CA ALA A 243 -19.85 -27.38 10.60
C ALA A 243 -20.56 -26.27 9.82
N LEU A 244 -20.44 -25.06 10.36
CA LEU A 244 -20.81 -23.83 9.68
C LEU A 244 -19.53 -23.14 9.20
N VAL A 245 -19.50 -22.72 7.95
CA VAL A 245 -18.40 -21.94 7.37
C VAL A 245 -18.99 -20.72 6.67
N ILE A 246 -18.44 -19.54 6.92
CA ILE A 246 -18.93 -18.27 6.37
C ILE A 246 -17.75 -17.55 5.73
N GLY A 247 -17.89 -17.14 4.47
CA GLY A 247 -16.88 -16.41 3.72
C GLY A 247 -16.83 -16.84 2.26
N ARG A 248 -16.03 -16.13 1.46
CA ARG A 248 -16.05 -16.20 -0.02
C ARG A 248 -14.68 -16.42 -0.66
N ASP A 249 -13.67 -16.76 0.13
CA ASP A 249 -12.28 -16.79 -0.32
C ASP A 249 -11.66 -18.19 -0.33
N TYR A 250 -10.51 -18.35 -0.99
CA TYR A 250 -9.82 -19.63 -1.15
C TYR A 250 -9.60 -20.40 0.15
N LEU A 251 -9.32 -19.70 1.26
CA LEU A 251 -9.19 -20.35 2.55
C LEU A 251 -10.54 -20.90 3.01
N THR A 252 -11.60 -20.11 2.93
CA THR A 252 -12.95 -20.50 3.33
C THR A 252 -13.39 -21.78 2.61
N HIS A 253 -13.20 -21.84 1.29
CA HIS A 253 -13.49 -23.04 0.50
C HIS A 253 -12.63 -24.22 0.92
N ARG A 254 -11.34 -24.00 1.17
CA ARG A 254 -10.42 -25.06 1.60
C ARG A 254 -10.80 -25.63 2.98
N ILE A 255 -11.25 -24.77 3.89
CA ILE A 255 -11.80 -25.19 5.19
C ILE A 255 -13.06 -26.04 4.97
N ALA A 256 -14.05 -25.51 4.23
CA ALA A 256 -15.32 -26.18 4.03
C ALA A 256 -15.14 -27.55 3.35
N TYR A 257 -14.31 -27.61 2.30
CA TYR A 257 -13.98 -28.84 1.62
C TYR A 257 -13.26 -29.83 2.54
N SER A 258 -12.21 -29.41 3.26
CA SER A 258 -11.48 -30.29 4.17
C SER A 258 -12.37 -30.87 5.27
N LEU A 259 -13.27 -30.08 5.83
CA LEU A 259 -14.25 -30.52 6.83
C LEU A 259 -15.24 -31.54 6.26
N SER A 260 -15.71 -31.34 5.02
CA SER A 260 -16.70 -32.23 4.38
C SER A 260 -16.15 -33.61 4.02
N LEU A 261 -14.82 -33.76 3.94
CA LEU A 261 -14.17 -35.06 3.77
C LEU A 261 -14.22 -35.92 5.06
N GLN A 262 -14.50 -35.32 6.21
CA GLN A 262 -14.62 -36.05 7.48
C GLN A 262 -15.91 -36.89 7.49
N PRO A 263 -15.89 -38.11 8.04
CA PRO A 263 -17.07 -38.98 8.09
C PRO A 263 -18.16 -38.39 8.99
N GLU A 264 -19.42 -38.55 8.59
CA GLU A 264 -20.63 -38.16 9.37
C GLU A 264 -20.64 -36.67 9.77
N ARG A 265 -20.18 -35.80 8.86
CA ARG A 265 -20.07 -34.35 9.08
C ARG A 265 -20.64 -33.59 7.90
N GLU A 266 -21.80 -32.97 8.09
CA GLU A 266 -22.37 -32.04 7.11
C GLU A 266 -21.73 -30.66 7.29
N VAL A 267 -21.41 -30.02 6.17
CA VAL A 267 -20.78 -28.69 6.14
C VAL A 267 -21.67 -27.73 5.37
N PHE A 268 -21.97 -26.60 6.00
CA PHE A 268 -22.79 -25.54 5.42
C PHE A 268 -21.92 -24.31 5.18
N LEU A 269 -21.64 -24.02 3.92
CA LEU A 269 -20.84 -22.88 3.47
C LEU A 269 -21.77 -21.75 3.02
N PHE A 270 -21.71 -20.59 3.68
CA PHE A 270 -22.35 -19.37 3.23
C PHE A 270 -21.35 -18.54 2.43
N ASP A 271 -21.64 -18.37 1.13
CA ASP A 271 -20.81 -17.66 0.16
C ASP A 271 -21.71 -16.98 -0.88
N ASP A 272 -21.69 -15.65 -0.93
CA ASP A 272 -22.55 -14.86 -1.81
C ASP A 272 -21.99 -14.64 -3.22
N GLU A 273 -20.67 -14.61 -3.38
CA GLU A 273 -19.99 -14.10 -4.59
C GLU A 273 -19.09 -15.12 -5.28
N HIS A 274 -18.62 -16.15 -4.56
CA HIS A 274 -17.83 -17.26 -5.08
C HIS A 274 -16.46 -16.88 -5.67
N ASP A 275 -16.10 -15.59 -5.74
CA ASP A 275 -14.82 -15.02 -6.21
C ASP A 275 -14.25 -15.64 -7.51
N GLY A 276 -15.08 -16.30 -8.34
CA GLY A 276 -14.65 -17.07 -9.50
C GLY A 276 -13.86 -18.35 -9.18
N ILE A 277 -13.92 -18.84 -7.94
CA ILE A 277 -13.23 -20.04 -7.45
C ILE A 277 -13.96 -21.29 -7.98
N GLU A 278 -13.21 -22.24 -8.54
CA GLU A 278 -13.79 -23.50 -9.02
C GLU A 278 -14.02 -24.47 -7.85
N PHE A 279 -15.22 -25.04 -7.76
CA PHE A 279 -15.66 -25.81 -6.60
C PHE A 279 -15.43 -27.30 -6.76
N VAL A 280 -14.79 -27.90 -5.76
CA VAL A 280 -14.88 -29.35 -5.54
C VAL A 280 -16.06 -29.61 -4.60
N VAL A 281 -17.23 -29.85 -5.17
CA VAL A 281 -18.43 -30.18 -4.40
C VAL A 281 -18.44 -31.68 -4.09
N ASN A 282 -18.89 -32.04 -2.90
CA ASN A 282 -19.23 -33.41 -2.53
C ASN A 282 -20.59 -33.44 -1.82
N GLU A 283 -21.11 -34.64 -1.57
CA GLU A 283 -22.48 -34.83 -1.04
C GLU A 283 -22.71 -34.21 0.36
N ARG A 284 -21.63 -33.89 1.10
CA ARG A 284 -21.70 -33.33 2.46
C ARG A 284 -21.41 -31.84 2.53
N LEU A 285 -21.08 -31.21 1.39
CA LEU A 285 -20.80 -29.79 1.30
C LEU A 285 -22.01 -29.06 0.70
N HIS A 286 -22.76 -28.39 1.56
CA HIS A 286 -23.93 -27.60 1.20
C HIS A 286 -23.53 -26.13 1.05
N ILE A 287 -23.56 -25.63 -0.18
CA ILE A 287 -23.23 -24.23 -0.48
C ILE A 287 -24.53 -23.43 -0.52
N ILE A 288 -24.56 -22.35 0.25
CA ILE A 288 -25.70 -21.44 0.40
C ILE A 288 -25.26 -20.08 -0.16
N ASN A 289 -25.88 -19.69 -1.27
CA ASN A 289 -25.47 -18.54 -2.07
C ASN A 289 -26.02 -17.21 -1.52
N GLU A 290 -25.79 -16.95 -0.22
CA GLU A 290 -26.35 -15.83 0.51
C GLU A 290 -25.35 -15.23 1.51
N LEU A 291 -25.47 -13.91 1.74
CA LEU A 291 -24.76 -13.23 2.81
C LEU A 291 -25.36 -13.60 4.17
N ALA A 292 -24.51 -14.00 5.10
CA ALA A 292 -24.90 -14.36 6.45
C ALA A 292 -24.35 -13.36 7.48
N TYR A 293 -24.97 -12.18 7.61
CA TYR A 293 -24.57 -11.18 8.60
C TYR A 293 -25.23 -11.41 9.96
N PHE A 294 -26.42 -12.02 9.96
CA PHE A 294 -27.22 -12.23 11.16
C PHE A 294 -27.50 -13.71 11.41
N LEU A 295 -27.72 -14.07 12.68
CA LEU A 295 -28.18 -15.41 13.04
C LEU A 295 -29.51 -15.79 12.36
N SER A 296 -30.36 -14.82 12.01
CA SER A 296 -31.60 -15.09 11.28
C SER A 296 -31.34 -15.70 9.91
N ASP A 297 -30.31 -15.21 9.24
CA ASP A 297 -29.95 -15.59 7.87
C ASP A 297 -29.46 -17.04 7.88
N ILE A 298 -28.63 -17.37 8.87
CA ILE A 298 -28.11 -18.72 9.07
C ILE A 298 -29.23 -19.70 9.45
N ARG A 299 -30.09 -19.32 10.40
CA ARG A 299 -31.19 -20.18 10.90
C ARG A 299 -32.30 -20.45 9.88
N ALA A 300 -32.37 -19.66 8.81
CA ALA A 300 -33.30 -19.92 7.72
C ALA A 300 -32.98 -21.24 6.98
N HIS A 301 -31.70 -21.65 7.01
CA HIS A 301 -31.21 -22.80 6.24
C HIS A 301 -30.75 -23.96 7.12
N ILE A 302 -30.24 -23.70 8.32
CA ILE A 302 -29.59 -24.72 9.15
C ILE A 302 -30.07 -24.73 10.61
N ASN A 303 -30.07 -25.93 11.20
CA ASN A 303 -30.31 -26.11 12.63
C ASN A 303 -29.00 -25.87 13.41
N LEU A 304 -28.86 -24.70 14.02
CA LEU A 304 -27.67 -24.34 14.79
C LEU A 304 -27.42 -25.23 16.01
N ASP A 305 -28.42 -25.94 16.53
CA ASP A 305 -28.24 -26.89 17.64
C ASP A 305 -27.47 -28.16 17.24
N GLU A 306 -27.30 -28.41 15.93
CA GLU A 306 -26.54 -29.54 15.39
C GLU A 306 -25.11 -29.16 14.97
N ILE A 307 -24.79 -27.86 15.00
CA ILE A 307 -23.47 -27.34 14.65
C ILE A 307 -22.54 -27.50 15.85
N THR A 308 -21.33 -27.98 15.60
CA THR A 308 -20.29 -28.10 16.65
C THR A 308 -19.14 -27.12 16.45
N GLN A 309 -18.88 -26.70 15.20
CA GLN A 309 -17.84 -25.72 14.89
C GLN A 309 -18.36 -24.70 13.87
N ALA A 310 -18.02 -23.42 14.08
CA ALA A 310 -18.31 -22.33 13.16
C ALA A 310 -17.03 -21.60 12.77
N PHE A 311 -16.78 -21.44 11.48
CA PHE A 311 -15.64 -20.70 10.92
C PHE A 311 -16.14 -19.44 10.24
N ILE A 312 -15.73 -18.28 10.74
CA ILE A 312 -16.10 -16.96 10.22
C ILE A 312 -14.87 -16.37 9.54
N CYS A 313 -14.88 -16.34 8.21
CA CYS A 313 -13.74 -16.06 7.34
C CYS A 313 -14.04 -14.91 6.37
N TRP A 314 -14.61 -13.81 6.87
CA TRP A 314 -14.86 -12.64 6.04
C TRP A 314 -13.55 -12.10 5.42
N LYS A 315 -13.68 -11.56 4.21
CA LYS A 315 -12.53 -11.18 3.38
C LYS A 315 -12.07 -9.76 3.63
N ARG A 316 -12.98 -8.86 4.01
CA ARG A 316 -12.72 -7.42 4.12
C ARG A 316 -12.67 -6.99 5.58
N ASP A 317 -11.75 -6.09 5.91
CA ASP A 317 -11.67 -5.49 7.26
C ASP A 317 -12.95 -4.77 7.65
N THR A 318 -13.68 -4.21 6.67
CA THR A 318 -14.99 -3.58 6.88
C THR A 318 -16.05 -4.55 7.38
N GLU A 319 -15.83 -5.86 7.27
CA GLU A 319 -16.75 -6.91 7.70
C GLU A 319 -16.39 -7.47 9.09
N PHE A 320 -15.45 -6.82 9.77
CA PHE A 320 -15.03 -7.21 11.11
C PHE A 320 -16.16 -7.04 12.14
N ASP A 321 -16.97 -5.98 12.02
CA ASP A 321 -18.09 -5.72 12.93
C ASP A 321 -19.13 -6.86 12.87
N GLU A 322 -19.39 -7.39 11.68
CA GLU A 322 -20.26 -8.53 11.42
C GLU A 322 -19.66 -9.82 11.97
N SER A 323 -18.35 -10.00 11.82
CA SER A 323 -17.61 -11.13 12.41
C SER A 323 -17.76 -11.15 13.94
N LEU A 324 -17.56 -9.98 14.57
CA LEU A 324 -17.66 -9.81 16.01
C LEU A 324 -19.10 -10.00 16.50
N TYR A 325 -20.07 -9.46 15.75
CA TYR A 325 -21.50 -9.65 16.03
C TYR A 325 -21.87 -11.13 16.02
N LEU A 326 -21.52 -11.87 14.96
CA LEU A 326 -21.84 -13.29 14.85
C LEU A 326 -21.16 -14.11 15.95
N ALA A 327 -19.88 -13.88 16.20
CA ALA A 327 -19.16 -14.54 17.28
C ALA A 327 -19.84 -14.32 18.65
N SER A 328 -20.23 -13.07 18.94
CA SER A 328 -20.96 -12.72 20.16
C SER A 328 -22.32 -13.43 20.25
N LYS A 329 -23.08 -13.48 19.16
CA LYS A 329 -24.41 -14.11 19.14
C LYS A 329 -24.35 -15.63 19.23
N LEU A 330 -23.39 -16.26 18.55
CA LEU A 330 -23.13 -17.69 18.66
C LEU A 330 -22.72 -18.05 20.09
N HIS A 331 -21.79 -17.31 20.68
CA HIS A 331 -21.38 -17.51 22.07
C HIS A 331 -22.55 -17.40 23.06
N SER A 332 -23.39 -16.37 22.91
CA SER A 332 -24.49 -16.12 23.85
C SER A 332 -25.65 -17.10 23.72
N ARG A 333 -25.96 -17.61 22.51
CA ARG A 333 -27.15 -18.45 22.28
C ARG A 333 -26.81 -19.93 22.09
N TYR A 334 -25.62 -20.23 21.59
CA TYR A 334 -25.15 -21.57 21.26
C TYR A 334 -23.74 -21.78 21.82
N PRO A 335 -23.57 -21.73 23.16
CA PRO A 335 -22.25 -21.79 23.81
C PRO A 335 -21.49 -23.10 23.60
N HIS A 336 -22.15 -24.12 23.01
CA HIS A 336 -21.54 -25.40 22.64
C HIS A 336 -20.78 -25.34 21.30
N ILE A 337 -21.04 -24.33 20.47
CA ILE A 337 -20.36 -24.15 19.18
C ILE A 337 -18.98 -23.58 19.43
N GLU A 338 -17.94 -24.28 18.98
CA GLU A 338 -16.59 -23.71 18.91
C GLU A 338 -16.51 -22.74 17.73
N VAL A 339 -16.28 -21.46 18.03
CA VAL A 339 -16.22 -20.40 17.03
C VAL A 339 -14.76 -20.07 16.70
N PHE A 340 -14.45 -19.99 15.41
CA PHE A 340 -13.17 -19.60 14.86
C PHE A 340 -13.38 -18.37 13.98
N VAL A 341 -12.61 -17.32 14.22
CA VAL A 341 -12.71 -16.06 13.47
C VAL A 341 -11.37 -15.76 12.83
N ARG A 342 -11.39 -15.52 11.52
CA ARG A 342 -10.23 -14.99 10.82
C ARG A 342 -10.05 -13.53 11.19
N ILE A 343 -8.82 -13.14 11.50
CA ILE A 343 -8.44 -11.76 11.79
C ILE A 343 -7.29 -11.33 10.88
N PHE A 344 -7.30 -10.05 10.51
CA PHE A 344 -6.24 -9.43 9.72
C PHE A 344 -5.36 -8.54 10.59
N ASP A 345 -5.99 -7.83 11.53
CA ASP A 345 -5.37 -7.01 12.56
C ASP A 345 -5.29 -7.76 13.90
N GLU A 346 -4.09 -7.81 14.48
CA GLU A 346 -3.82 -8.47 15.75
C GLU A 346 -4.36 -7.69 16.96
N GLU A 347 -4.58 -6.37 16.83
CA GLU A 347 -5.21 -5.56 17.88
C GLU A 347 -6.66 -5.98 18.19
N LEU A 348 -7.28 -6.70 17.24
CA LEU A 348 -8.66 -7.15 17.33
C LEU A 348 -8.82 -8.52 18.04
N ILE A 349 -7.71 -9.21 18.35
CA ILE A 349 -7.72 -10.53 19.01
C ILE A 349 -8.52 -10.49 20.30
N ASP A 350 -8.18 -9.55 21.19
CA ASP A 350 -8.78 -9.42 22.52
C ASP A 350 -10.30 -9.17 22.47
N LEU A 351 -10.80 -8.58 21.38
CA LEU A 351 -12.24 -8.34 21.20
C LEU A 351 -12.99 -9.62 20.89
N VAL A 352 -12.40 -10.48 20.06
CA VAL A 352 -12.98 -11.76 19.66
C VAL A 352 -12.91 -12.78 20.79
N GLU A 353 -11.77 -12.85 21.49
CA GLU A 353 -11.55 -13.80 22.59
C GLU A 353 -12.51 -13.58 23.77
N LYS A 354 -13.03 -12.35 23.98
CA LYS A 354 -14.09 -12.06 24.95
C LYS A 354 -15.36 -12.89 24.76
N TYR A 355 -15.58 -13.41 23.55
CA TYR A 355 -16.71 -14.27 23.21
C TYR A 355 -16.31 -15.75 23.10
N ASN A 356 -15.19 -16.16 23.72
CA ASN A 356 -14.67 -17.53 23.71
C ASN A 356 -14.46 -18.08 22.28
N ALA A 357 -14.18 -17.20 21.33
CA ALA A 357 -13.85 -17.55 19.96
C ALA A 357 -12.32 -17.59 19.80
N LYS A 358 -11.85 -18.55 19.00
CA LYS A 358 -10.43 -18.69 18.63
C LYS A 358 -10.14 -17.84 17.40
N THR A 359 -8.98 -17.20 17.35
CA THR A 359 -8.58 -16.37 16.21
C THR A 359 -7.50 -17.05 15.37
N PHE A 360 -7.44 -16.70 14.09
CA PHE A 360 -6.31 -17.05 13.24
C PHE A 360 -6.04 -15.97 12.20
N SER A 361 -4.76 -15.72 11.91
CA SER A 361 -4.31 -14.80 10.86
C SER A 361 -3.64 -15.57 9.74
N THR A 362 -4.13 -15.38 8.52
CA THR A 362 -3.50 -15.97 7.32
C THR A 362 -2.23 -15.26 6.92
N SER A 363 -2.19 -13.93 7.03
CA SER A 363 -1.04 -13.12 6.63
C SER A 363 0.13 -13.29 7.58
N SER A 364 -0.13 -13.33 8.90
CA SER A 364 0.92 -13.54 9.91
C SER A 364 1.58 -14.91 9.73
N LYS A 365 0.76 -15.97 9.69
CA LYS A 365 1.24 -17.33 9.48
C LYS A 365 1.96 -17.47 8.13
N ALA A 366 1.42 -16.88 7.07
CA ALA A 366 2.06 -16.94 5.76
C ALA A 366 3.41 -16.23 5.74
N PHE A 367 3.54 -15.09 6.42
CA PHE A 367 4.81 -14.39 6.52
C PHE A 367 5.86 -15.26 7.24
N GLU A 368 5.52 -15.85 8.40
CA GLU A 368 6.42 -16.77 9.11
C GLU A 368 6.87 -17.97 8.27
N MET A 369 5.94 -18.55 7.49
CA MET A 369 6.25 -19.68 6.61
C MET A 369 7.14 -19.23 5.45
N LEU A 370 6.83 -18.09 4.84
CA LEU A 370 7.65 -17.51 3.77
C LEU A 370 9.08 -17.24 4.23
N GLN A 371 9.27 -16.71 5.45
CA GLN A 371 10.60 -16.48 6.05
C GLN A 371 11.45 -17.75 6.18
N LYS A 372 10.84 -18.93 6.25
CA LYS A 372 11.55 -20.23 6.30
C LYS A 372 11.97 -20.71 4.91
N GLU A 373 11.20 -20.35 3.90
CA GLU A 373 11.38 -20.77 2.51
C GLU A 373 12.31 -19.84 1.71
N VAL A 374 12.44 -18.58 2.14
CA VAL A 374 13.33 -17.65 1.47
C VAL A 374 14.80 -18.01 1.61
N LYS A 375 15.62 -17.56 0.64
CA LYS A 375 17.07 -17.79 0.65
C LYS A 375 17.72 -17.18 1.90
N SER A 376 18.92 -17.66 2.25
CA SER A 376 19.66 -17.22 3.42
C SER A 376 20.03 -15.74 3.44
N ASP A 377 20.12 -15.13 2.25
CA ASP A 377 20.43 -13.72 2.02
C ASP A 377 19.20 -12.85 1.74
N SER A 378 17.99 -13.41 1.88
CA SER A 378 16.73 -12.67 1.75
C SER A 378 16.60 -11.59 2.82
N ALA A 379 16.07 -10.44 2.43
CA ALA A 379 15.83 -9.31 3.30
C ALA A 379 14.73 -9.58 4.34
N ILE A 380 13.82 -10.52 4.08
CA ILE A 380 12.77 -10.87 5.04
C ILE A 380 13.18 -12.00 5.98
N ARG A 381 14.37 -12.59 5.81
CA ARG A 381 14.84 -13.65 6.72
C ARG A 381 15.23 -13.05 8.08
N PRO A 382 14.74 -13.61 9.21
CA PRO A 382 15.18 -13.20 10.54
C PRO A 382 16.71 -13.33 10.69
N LYS A 383 17.36 -12.30 11.21
CA LYS A 383 18.82 -12.22 11.37
C LYS A 383 19.32 -12.83 12.67
#